data_AF-A0A6B3B2D0-F1
#
_entry.id   AF-A0A6B3B2D0-F1
#
_cell.length_a   1.000
_cell.length_b   1.000
_cell.length_c   1.000
_cell.angle_alpha   90.00
_cell.angle_beta   90.00
_cell.angle_gamma   90.00
#
_symmetry.space_group_name_H-M   'P 1'
#
loop_
_entity.id
_entity.type
_entity.pdbx_description
1 polymer ?
#
loop_
_entity_poly.entity_id
_entity_poly.type
_entity_poly.pdbx_seq_one_letter_code
_entity_poly.pdbx_strand_id
1 'polypeptide(L)'
;ANAALPWPDEPHLAVWHAATVLREHRGDGHLAALAHAELDPVEALVSFAAIGAARPEVFGSRGWSDEEWRAARERLEKRGLVAGDGTATDAGRALRAEVERRTDEAAAGPWRALAAEERERLAELLGPLWVAAIGSGLLPSENTLGIEKV
;
A
#
# COMPACT_ATOMS: atom_id res chain seq x y z
N ALA A 1 5.55 -15.34 -6.10
CA ALA A 1 6.90 -15.95 -6.09
C ALA A 1 7.25 -16.53 -4.71
N ASN A 2 6.89 -15.85 -3.61
CA ASN A 2 7.22 -16.29 -2.25
C ASN A 2 6.47 -17.56 -1.84
N ALA A 3 5.20 -17.73 -2.21
CA ALA A 3 4.40 -18.89 -1.83
C ALA A 3 4.94 -20.24 -2.37
N ALA A 4 5.84 -20.21 -3.35
CA ALA A 4 6.46 -21.40 -3.92
C ALA A 4 7.76 -21.81 -3.20
N LEU A 5 8.28 -20.97 -2.30
CA LEU A 5 9.49 -21.28 -1.53
C LEU A 5 9.15 -22.26 -0.38
N PRO A 6 10.11 -23.08 0.06
CA PRO A 6 9.91 -23.93 1.23
C PRO A 6 9.69 -23.08 2.49
N TRP A 7 8.85 -23.59 3.39
CA TRP A 7 8.65 -22.97 4.70
C TRP A 7 9.88 -23.19 5.59
N PRO A 8 10.42 -22.13 6.22
CA PRO A 8 11.49 -22.26 7.21
C PRO A 8 11.03 -23.01 8.46
N ASP A 9 11.94 -23.76 9.10
CA ASP A 9 11.67 -24.50 10.34
C ASP A 9 11.67 -23.58 11.57
N GLU A 10 12.53 -22.55 11.59
CA GLU A 10 12.61 -21.61 12.69
C GLU A 10 11.32 -20.76 12.78
N PRO A 11 10.63 -20.71 13.94
CA PRO A 11 9.32 -20.06 14.04
C PRO A 11 9.28 -18.59 13.61
N HIS A 12 10.33 -17.82 13.92
CA HIS A 12 10.40 -16.41 13.54
C HIS A 12 10.58 -16.22 12.02
N LEU A 13 11.28 -17.15 11.35
CA LEU A 13 11.41 -17.16 9.90
C LEU A 13 10.12 -17.62 9.23
N ALA A 14 9.40 -18.58 9.81
CA ALA A 14 8.08 -18.98 9.33
C ALA A 14 7.06 -17.83 9.37
N VAL A 15 7.06 -17.04 10.47
CA VAL A 15 6.20 -15.83 10.57
C VAL A 15 6.61 -14.77 9.53
N TRP A 16 7.91 -14.52 9.37
CA TRP A 16 8.41 -13.60 8.35
C TRP A 16 8.02 -14.04 6.92
N HIS A 17 8.13 -15.34 6.64
CA HIS A 17 7.75 -15.92 5.37
C HIS A 17 6.26 -15.75 5.10
N ALA A 18 5.39 -16.09 6.06
CA ALA A 18 3.94 -15.89 5.97
C ALA A 18 3.58 -14.42 5.70
N ALA A 19 4.18 -13.48 6.43
CA ALA A 19 3.97 -12.05 6.23
C ALA A 19 4.39 -11.60 4.81
N THR A 20 5.50 -12.13 4.29
CA THR A 20 6.00 -11.81 2.95
C THR A 20 5.08 -12.36 1.86
N VAL A 21 4.53 -13.57 2.04
CA VAL A 21 3.53 -14.15 1.13
C VAL A 21 2.26 -13.30 1.10
N LEU A 22 1.72 -12.93 2.27
CA LEU A 22 0.53 -12.08 2.36
C LEU A 22 0.78 -10.67 1.77
N ARG A 23 1.95 -10.08 2.03
CA ARG A 23 2.36 -8.81 1.45
C ARG A 23 2.42 -8.90 -0.08
N GLU A 24 3.03 -9.94 -0.63
CA GLU A 24 3.12 -10.17 -2.07
C GLU A 24 1.71 -10.29 -2.67
N HIS A 25 0.85 -11.13 -2.08
CA HIS A 25 -0.52 -11.31 -2.53
C HIS A 25 -1.34 -10.01 -2.55
N ARG A 26 -1.29 -9.20 -1.46
CA ARG A 26 -1.96 -7.88 -1.44
C ARG A 26 -1.34 -6.93 -2.46
N GLY A 27 -0.02 -6.98 -2.64
CA GLY A 27 0.70 -6.17 -3.61
C GLY A 27 0.27 -6.45 -5.05
N ASP A 28 0.14 -7.72 -5.42
CA ASP A 28 -0.35 -8.14 -6.74
C ASP A 28 -1.78 -7.64 -6.98
N GLY A 29 -2.65 -7.76 -5.97
CA GLY A 29 -4.00 -7.19 -6.01
C GLY A 29 -4.01 -5.66 -6.18
N HIS A 30 -3.10 -4.96 -5.50
CA HIS A 30 -2.97 -3.50 -5.63
C HIS A 30 -2.51 -3.08 -7.02
N LEU A 31 -1.52 -3.78 -7.60
CA LEU A 31 -1.06 -3.53 -8.95
C LEU A 31 -2.18 -3.76 -9.98
N ALA A 32 -2.98 -4.81 -9.81
CA ALA A 32 -4.15 -5.07 -10.64
C ALA A 32 -5.22 -3.96 -10.51
N ALA A 33 -5.47 -3.47 -9.29
CA ALA A 33 -6.41 -2.37 -9.05
C ALA A 33 -5.94 -1.06 -9.70
N LEU A 34 -4.64 -0.73 -9.60
CA LEU A 34 -4.04 0.43 -10.27
C LEU A 34 -4.14 0.34 -11.79
N ALA A 35 -3.82 -0.84 -12.35
CA ALA A 35 -3.92 -1.08 -13.79
C ALA A 35 -5.37 -0.94 -14.28
N HIS A 36 -6.35 -1.44 -13.51
CA HIS A 36 -7.77 -1.26 -13.84
C HIS A 36 -8.22 0.21 -13.78
N ALA A 37 -7.65 1.00 -12.88
CA ALA A 37 -7.90 2.44 -12.82
C ALA A 37 -7.14 3.25 -13.89
N GLU A 38 -6.40 2.56 -14.77
CA GLU A 38 -5.57 3.15 -15.82
C GLU A 38 -4.60 4.19 -15.24
N LEU A 39 -3.99 3.87 -14.10
CA LEU A 39 -2.91 4.65 -13.51
C LEU A 39 -1.58 3.99 -13.89
N ASP A 40 -0.73 4.75 -14.57
CA ASP A 40 0.66 4.33 -14.75
C ASP A 40 1.44 4.38 -13.43
N PRO A 41 2.66 3.82 -13.37
CA PRO A 41 3.43 3.77 -12.13
C PRO A 41 3.70 5.14 -11.48
N VAL A 42 3.83 6.21 -12.24
CA VAL A 42 4.08 7.57 -11.72
C VAL A 42 2.77 8.22 -11.30
N GLU A 43 1.72 8.08 -12.11
CA GLU A 43 0.37 8.56 -11.80
C GLU A 43 -0.17 7.92 -10.51
N ALA A 44 0.17 6.66 -10.24
CA ALA A 44 -0.15 6.00 -8.98
C ALA A 44 0.44 6.74 -7.77
N LEU A 45 1.68 7.23 -7.85
CA LEU A 45 2.34 7.98 -6.78
C LEU A 45 1.80 9.41 -6.68
N VAL A 46 1.65 10.10 -7.82
CA VAL A 46 1.13 11.47 -7.86
C VAL A 46 -0.29 11.53 -7.31
N SER A 47 -1.18 10.61 -7.73
CA SER A 47 -2.56 10.56 -7.23
C SER A 47 -2.63 10.25 -5.73
N PHE A 48 -1.71 9.42 -5.21
CA PHE A 48 -1.62 9.14 -3.78
C PHE A 48 -1.10 10.34 -2.97
N ALA A 49 -0.14 11.09 -3.51
CA ALA A 49 0.29 12.36 -2.92
C ALA A 49 -0.82 13.42 -2.96
N ALA A 50 -1.56 13.51 -4.07
CA ALA A 50 -2.62 14.50 -4.28
C ALA A 50 -3.81 14.35 -3.31
N ILE A 51 -4.10 13.14 -2.83
CA ILE A 51 -5.10 12.93 -1.76
C ILE A 51 -4.56 13.25 -0.34
N GLY A 52 -3.27 13.58 -0.22
CA GLY A 52 -2.62 13.92 1.04
C GLY A 52 -2.06 12.72 1.82
N ALA A 53 -1.91 11.55 1.20
CA ALA A 53 -1.45 10.36 1.92
C ALA A 53 0.04 10.40 2.30
N ALA A 54 0.87 11.05 1.47
CA ALA A 54 2.26 11.36 1.78
C ALA A 54 2.72 12.55 0.93
N ARG A 55 3.75 13.27 1.39
CA ARG A 55 4.34 14.35 0.62
C ARG A 55 5.14 13.79 -0.58
N PRO A 56 5.21 14.49 -1.73
CA PRO A 56 5.95 14.04 -2.91
C PRO A 56 7.39 13.58 -2.60
N GLU A 57 8.08 14.25 -1.69
CA GLU A 57 9.48 13.96 -1.33
C GLU A 57 9.67 12.56 -0.73
N VAL A 58 8.63 12.02 -0.07
CA VAL A 58 8.64 10.65 0.49
C VAL A 58 8.80 9.60 -0.61
N PHE A 59 8.41 9.92 -1.85
CA PHE A 59 8.54 9.03 -3.00
C PHE A 59 9.89 9.15 -3.70
N GLY A 60 10.83 9.99 -3.25
CA GLY A 60 12.14 10.16 -3.90
C GLY A 60 12.94 8.85 -4.03
N SER A 61 12.77 7.92 -3.08
CA SER A 61 13.38 6.57 -3.14
C SER A 61 12.88 5.70 -4.29
N ARG A 62 11.81 6.10 -4.99
CA ARG A 62 11.24 5.37 -6.15
C ARG A 62 11.95 5.66 -7.47
N GLY A 63 12.86 6.63 -7.50
CA GLY A 63 13.77 6.86 -8.62
C GLY A 63 13.18 7.55 -9.85
N TRP A 64 11.98 8.13 -9.74
CA TRP A 64 11.36 8.95 -10.79
C TRP A 64 11.93 10.37 -10.77
N SER A 65 12.17 10.93 -11.95
CA SER A 65 12.60 12.32 -12.10
C SER A 65 11.46 13.31 -11.86
N ASP A 66 11.81 14.57 -11.54
CA ASP A 66 10.84 15.66 -11.42
C ASP A 66 10.05 15.88 -12.71
N GLU A 67 10.66 15.61 -13.86
CA GLU A 67 10.03 15.71 -15.17
C GLU A 67 8.95 14.63 -15.36
N GLU A 68 9.24 13.39 -14.98
CA GLU A 68 8.26 12.30 -15.01
C GLU A 68 7.10 12.58 -14.05
N TRP A 69 7.39 13.09 -12.86
CA TRP A 69 6.38 13.49 -11.87
C TRP A 69 5.46 14.60 -12.41
N ARG A 70 6.05 15.65 -12.99
CA ARG A 70 5.30 16.76 -13.61
C ARG A 70 4.44 16.26 -14.77
N ALA A 71 5.00 15.43 -15.65
CA ALA A 71 4.27 14.88 -16.78
C ALA A 71 3.08 14.00 -16.33
N ALA A 72 3.24 13.21 -15.28
CA ALA A 72 2.15 12.42 -14.70
C ALA A 72 1.07 13.31 -14.08
N ARG A 73 1.46 14.36 -13.36
CA ARG A 73 0.52 15.36 -12.83
C ARG A 73 -0.29 16.01 -13.94
N GLU A 74 0.34 16.44 -15.03
CA GLU A 74 -0.35 17.05 -16.18
C GLU A 74 -1.35 16.09 -16.85
N ARG A 75 -1.03 14.80 -16.94
CA ARG A 75 -1.98 13.79 -17.45
C ARG A 75 -3.19 13.63 -16.52
N LEU A 76 -2.96 13.58 -15.21
CA LEU A 76 -4.05 13.51 -14.22
C LEU A 76 -4.90 14.78 -14.18
N GLU A 77 -4.31 15.96 -14.35
CA GLU A 77 -5.03 17.24 -14.49
C GLU A 77 -5.91 17.24 -15.75
N LYS A 78 -5.39 16.78 -16.90
CA LYS A 78 -6.17 16.63 -18.14
C LYS A 78 -7.35 15.64 -17.98
N ARG A 79 -7.20 14.64 -17.11
CA ARG A 79 -8.27 13.69 -16.74
C ARG A 79 -9.23 14.23 -15.67
N GLY A 80 -8.99 15.42 -15.13
CA GLY A 80 -9.80 16.02 -14.06
C GLY A 80 -9.66 15.30 -12.71
N LEU A 81 -8.61 14.51 -12.50
CA LEU A 81 -8.34 13.79 -11.26
C LEU A 81 -7.51 14.61 -10.26
N VAL A 82 -6.71 15.55 -10.78
CA VAL A 82 -5.90 16.50 -10.01
C VAL A 82 -6.26 17.92 -10.43
N ALA A 83 -6.33 18.83 -9.47
CA ALA A 83 -6.57 20.25 -9.69
C ALA A 83 -5.25 20.99 -10.00
N GLY A 84 -5.35 22.22 -10.52
CA GLY A 84 -4.16 23.02 -10.90
C GLY A 84 -3.25 23.40 -9.72
N ASP A 85 -3.69 23.22 -8.48
CA ASP A 85 -2.86 23.38 -7.27
C ASP A 85 -2.14 22.08 -6.86
N GLY A 86 -2.35 20.97 -7.59
CA GLY A 86 -1.76 19.67 -7.31
C GLY A 86 -2.56 18.79 -6.34
N THR A 87 -3.70 19.27 -5.84
CA THR A 87 -4.57 18.49 -4.95
C THR A 87 -5.53 17.60 -5.74
N ALA A 88 -5.98 16.49 -5.14
CA ALA A 88 -6.97 15.64 -5.77
C ALA A 88 -8.34 16.33 -5.83
N THR A 89 -8.98 16.24 -7.00
CA THR A 89 -10.41 16.57 -7.15
C THR A 89 -11.27 15.51 -6.47
N ASP A 90 -12.59 15.75 -6.39
CA ASP A 90 -13.52 14.72 -5.90
C ASP A 90 -13.46 13.44 -6.74
N ALA A 91 -13.29 13.57 -8.06
CA ALA A 91 -13.09 12.43 -8.95
C ALA A 91 -11.77 11.69 -8.66
N GLY A 92 -10.68 12.41 -8.38
CA GLY A 92 -9.41 11.83 -7.97
C GLY A 92 -9.50 11.06 -6.65
N ARG A 93 -10.20 11.63 -5.65
CA ARG A 93 -10.46 10.97 -4.36
C ARG A 93 -11.31 9.71 -4.54
N ALA A 94 -12.37 9.79 -5.34
CA ALA A 94 -13.23 8.66 -5.63
C ALA A 94 -12.46 7.53 -6.34
N LEU A 95 -11.62 7.87 -7.33
CA LEU A 95 -10.77 6.89 -8.02
C LEU A 95 -9.79 6.21 -7.06
N ARG A 96 -9.16 6.97 -6.15
CA ARG A 96 -8.28 6.39 -5.12
C ARG A 96 -9.02 5.49 -4.15
N ALA A 97 -10.21 5.89 -3.68
CA ALA A 97 -11.04 5.06 -2.80
C ALA A 97 -11.42 3.74 -3.50
N GLU A 98 -11.73 3.78 -4.79
CA GLU A 98 -12.03 2.59 -5.59
C GLU A 98 -10.81 1.66 -5.74
N VAL A 99 -9.60 2.21 -5.95
CA VAL A 99 -8.36 1.43 -5.96
C VAL A 99 -8.15 0.70 -4.63
N GLU A 100 -8.30 1.39 -3.49
CA GLU A 100 -8.15 0.76 -2.18
C GLU A 100 -9.20 -0.33 -1.95
N ARG A 101 -10.48 -0.04 -2.25
CA ARG A 101 -11.58 -1.01 -2.12
C ARG A 101 -11.28 -2.29 -2.91
N ARG A 102 -10.85 -2.17 -4.17
CA ARG A 102 -10.50 -3.34 -5.00
C ARG A 102 -9.27 -4.07 -4.48
N THR A 103 -8.30 -3.33 -3.95
CA THR A 103 -7.12 -3.92 -3.32
C THR A 103 -7.52 -4.80 -2.14
N ASP A 104 -8.42 -4.29 -1.28
CA ASP A 104 -8.89 -5.02 -0.09
C ASP A 104 -9.76 -6.22 -0.47
N GLU A 105 -10.61 -6.10 -1.48
CA GLU A 105 -11.41 -7.21 -2.01
C GLU A 105 -10.55 -8.34 -2.58
N ALA A 106 -9.51 -7.98 -3.34
CA ALA A 106 -8.55 -8.95 -3.88
C ALA A 106 -7.77 -9.64 -2.75
N ALA A 107 -7.42 -8.91 -1.69
CA ALA A 107 -6.69 -9.43 -0.54
C ALA A 107 -7.56 -10.17 0.49
N ALA A 108 -8.89 -10.19 0.33
CA ALA A 108 -9.81 -10.73 1.33
C ALA A 108 -9.81 -12.27 1.42
N GLY A 109 -9.27 -12.97 0.41
CA GLY A 109 -9.30 -14.44 0.33
C GLY A 109 -8.74 -15.14 1.58
N PRO A 110 -7.48 -14.89 1.98
CA PRO A 110 -6.88 -15.48 3.18
C PRO A 110 -7.68 -15.22 4.47
N TRP A 111 -8.24 -14.02 4.61
CA TRP A 111 -8.99 -13.65 5.81
C TRP A 111 -10.38 -14.30 5.87
N ARG A 112 -11.01 -14.55 4.72
CA ARG A 112 -12.29 -15.27 4.64
C ARG A 112 -12.18 -16.76 4.91
N ALA A 113 -10.97 -17.32 4.80
CA ALA A 113 -10.72 -18.72 5.11
C ALA A 113 -10.68 -19.01 6.62
N LEU A 114 -10.55 -17.97 7.45
CA LEU A 114 -10.48 -18.07 8.91
C LEU A 114 -11.85 -17.78 9.56
N ALA A 115 -12.16 -18.51 10.64
CA ALA A 115 -13.26 -18.19 11.53
C ALA A 115 -13.05 -16.82 12.22
N ALA A 116 -14.08 -16.29 12.89
CA ALA A 116 -13.95 -15.02 13.62
C ALA A 116 -12.92 -15.12 14.75
N GLU A 117 -12.99 -16.21 15.52
CA GLU A 117 -12.14 -16.49 16.67
C GLU A 117 -10.67 -16.70 16.25
N GLU A 118 -10.44 -17.31 15.09
CA GLU A 118 -9.09 -17.49 14.53
C GLU A 118 -8.47 -16.15 14.11
N ARG A 119 -9.28 -15.24 13.55
CA ARG A 119 -8.82 -13.88 13.19
C ARG A 119 -8.50 -13.05 14.43
N GLU A 120 -9.34 -13.11 15.45
CA GLU A 120 -9.10 -12.47 16.74
C GLU A 120 -7.81 -12.99 17.37
N ARG A 121 -7.66 -14.32 17.42
CA ARG A 121 -6.45 -14.96 17.96
C ARG A 121 -5.19 -14.56 17.20
N LEU A 122 -5.26 -14.47 15.87
CA LEU A 122 -4.15 -14.02 15.05
C LEU A 122 -3.76 -12.56 15.39
N ALA A 123 -4.74 -11.67 15.53
CA ALA A 123 -4.49 -10.28 15.90
C ALA A 123 -3.86 -10.17 17.31
N GLU A 124 -4.35 -10.95 18.28
CA GLU A 124 -3.77 -11.03 19.63
C GLU A 124 -2.30 -11.45 19.60
N LEU A 125 -1.96 -12.47 18.79
CA LEU A 125 -0.60 -13.00 18.70
C LEU A 125 0.37 -12.04 17.99
N LEU A 126 -0.11 -11.32 16.97
CA LEU A 126 0.72 -10.39 16.20
C LEU A 126 0.86 -9.02 16.88
N GLY A 127 -0.09 -8.63 17.74
CA GLY A 127 -0.11 -7.33 18.42
C GLY A 127 1.20 -6.98 19.16
N PRO A 128 1.74 -7.84 20.03
CA PRO A 128 3.00 -7.57 20.72
C PRO A 128 4.20 -7.41 19.77
N LEU A 129 4.24 -8.18 18.67
CA LEU A 129 5.30 -8.07 17.66
C LEU A 129 5.22 -6.73 16.92
N TRP A 130 4.00 -6.30 16.60
CA TRP A 130 3.74 -4.99 16.03
C TRP A 130 4.23 -3.86 16.94
N VAL A 131 3.84 -3.88 18.22
CA VAL A 131 4.26 -2.88 19.21
C VAL A 131 5.78 -2.84 19.33
N ALA A 132 6.44 -4.01 19.40
CA ALA A 132 7.90 -4.09 19.46
C ALA A 132 8.57 -3.52 18.19
N ALA A 133 8.02 -3.80 17.00
CA ALA A 133 8.54 -3.28 15.74
C ALA A 133 8.41 -1.75 15.66
N ILE A 134 7.25 -1.18 15.99
CA ILE A 134 7.05 0.27 16.02
C ILE A 134 7.96 0.92 17.08
N GLY A 135 8.03 0.35 18.29
CA GLY A 135 8.84 0.85 19.40
C GLY A 135 10.35 0.71 19.21
N SER A 136 10.82 0.04 18.16
CA SER A 136 12.25 -0.17 17.89
C SER A 136 13.01 1.10 17.50
N GLY A 137 12.31 2.13 17.01
CA GLY A 137 12.92 3.33 16.43
C GLY A 137 13.57 3.11 15.05
N LEU A 138 13.41 1.93 14.44
CA LEU A 138 13.99 1.61 13.13
C LEU A 138 13.12 2.04 11.95
N LEU A 139 11.84 2.35 12.19
CA LEU A 139 10.91 2.75 11.13
C LEU A 139 11.00 4.27 10.82
N PRO A 140 10.88 4.67 9.55
CA PRO A 140 10.85 6.09 9.18
C PRO A 140 9.63 6.80 9.80
N SER A 141 9.87 7.99 10.35
CA SER A 141 8.83 8.88 10.91
C SER A 141 7.89 9.46 9.85
N GLU A 142 8.31 9.45 8.58
CA GLU A 142 7.48 9.72 7.42
C GLU A 142 7.53 8.52 6.48
N ASN A 143 6.37 7.93 6.20
CA ASN A 143 6.28 6.74 5.38
C ASN A 143 4.96 6.71 4.61
N THR A 144 4.86 5.76 3.69
CA THR A 144 3.65 5.48 2.88
C THR A 144 2.90 4.26 3.41
N LEU A 145 3.21 3.81 4.62
CA LEU A 145 2.77 2.54 5.19
C LEU A 145 1.44 2.64 5.94
N GLY A 146 0.83 3.83 6.03
CA GLY A 146 -0.42 4.04 6.76
C GLY A 146 -0.29 3.83 8.28
N ILE A 147 0.94 3.87 8.79
CA ILE A 147 1.23 3.82 10.22
C ILE A 147 1.10 5.25 10.73
N GLU A 148 0.06 5.53 11.51
CA GLU A 148 -0.07 6.83 12.16
C GLU A 148 1.20 7.12 12.98
N LYS A 149 1.61 8.40 13.00
CA LYS A 149 2.74 8.83 13.81
C LYS A 149 2.44 8.50 15.27
N VAL A 150 3.18 7.55 15.84
CA VAL A 150 3.24 7.33 17.30
C VAL A 150 4.08 8.42 17.94
#